data_AF-A0A0B7AHR3-F1
#
_entry.id   AF-A0A0B7AHR3-F1
#
_cell.length_a   1.000
_cell.length_b   1.000
_cell.length_c   1.000
_cell.angle_alpha   90.00
_cell.angle_beta   90.00
_cell.angle_gamma   90.00
#
_symmetry.space_group_name_H-M   'P 1'
#
loop_
_entity.id
_entity.type
_entity.pdbx_description
1 polymer ?
#
loop_
_entity_poly.entity_id
_entity_poly.type
_entity_poly.pdbx_seq_one_letter_code
_entity_poly.pdbx_strand_id
1 'polypeptide(L)'
;MKQFRDMLAEKEVSAFSTWEKELHKIVFDQRYLLLTSRERKQVFEQYVKERAEEERREKHRRIKEKKESFRQLMEESKLNGKSSFSDFAAKFGKEERFRAIDKMRDRESMFLDFMSEVRRREKNEKSVFKDKKRMKASGSCRQRG
;
A
#
# COMPACT_ATOMS: atom_id res chain seq x y z
N MET A 1 21.00 -19.89 13.84
CA MET A 1 20.62 -18.87 12.84
C MET A 1 19.97 -17.62 13.45
N LYS A 2 18.82 -17.70 14.16
CA LYS A 2 18.13 -16.52 14.73
C LYS A 2 19.02 -15.68 15.67
N GLN A 3 19.72 -16.31 16.61
CA GLN A 3 20.61 -15.60 17.55
C GLN A 3 21.72 -14.80 16.86
N PHE A 4 22.25 -15.33 15.75
CA PHE A 4 23.28 -14.64 14.96
C PHE A 4 22.69 -13.46 14.19
N ARG A 5 21.48 -13.61 13.63
CA ARG A 5 20.75 -12.51 12.98
C ARG A 5 20.42 -11.38 13.97
N ASP A 6 19.95 -11.73 15.16
CA ASP A 6 19.64 -10.77 16.22
C ASP A 6 20.91 -10.03 16.66
N MET A 7 22.04 -10.74 16.79
CA MET A 7 23.36 -10.14 17.02
C MET A 7 23.78 -9.16 15.90
N LEU A 8 23.58 -9.50 14.62
CA LEU A 8 23.88 -8.58 13.51
C LEU A 8 23.08 -7.28 13.65
N ALA A 9 21.82 -7.36 14.09
CA ALA A 9 20.98 -6.18 14.33
C ALA A 9 21.45 -5.39 15.57
N GLU A 10 21.73 -6.06 16.69
CA GLU A 10 22.20 -5.45 17.95
C GLU A 10 23.55 -4.74 17.80
N LYS A 11 24.47 -5.30 17.00
CA LYS A 11 25.79 -4.74 16.72
C LYS A 11 25.77 -3.70 15.59
N GLU A 12 24.59 -3.31 15.13
CA GLU A 12 24.36 -2.33 14.06
C GLU A 12 25.23 -2.64 12.82
N VAL A 13 25.24 -3.92 12.43
CA VAL A 13 25.92 -4.35 11.21
C VAL A 13 25.20 -3.74 10.02
N SER A 14 25.94 -2.96 9.24
CA SER A 14 25.39 -2.26 8.08
C SER A 14 25.13 -3.24 6.94
N ALA A 15 23.89 -3.25 6.44
CA ALA A 15 23.50 -4.01 5.26
C ALA A 15 24.09 -3.45 3.95
N PHE A 16 24.70 -2.25 4.00
CA PHE A 16 25.31 -1.59 2.85
C PHE A 16 26.84 -1.65 2.85
N SER A 17 27.44 -2.28 3.85
CA SER A 17 28.89 -2.42 4.03
C SER A 17 29.35 -3.84 3.67
N THR A 18 30.66 -4.03 3.49
CA THR A 18 31.22 -5.35 3.20
C THR A 18 31.38 -6.17 4.49
N TRP A 19 31.31 -7.50 4.36
CA TRP A 19 31.46 -8.42 5.50
C TRP A 19 32.74 -8.15 6.30
N GLU A 20 33.86 -7.92 5.62
CA GLU A 20 35.16 -7.68 6.26
C GLU A 20 35.16 -6.39 7.11
N LYS A 21 34.46 -5.35 6.64
CA LYS A 21 34.34 -4.08 7.36
C LYS A 21 33.49 -4.22 8.61
N GLU A 22 32.47 -5.07 8.59
CA GLU A 22 31.57 -5.27 9.73
C GLU A 22 32.01 -6.40 10.67
N LEU A 23 32.92 -7.28 10.22
CA LEU A 23 33.37 -8.47 10.94
C LEU A 23 33.90 -8.15 12.34
N HIS A 24 34.68 -7.07 12.49
CA HIS A 24 35.27 -6.68 13.77
C HIS A 24 34.22 -6.35 14.85
N LYS A 25 32.98 -6.00 14.46
CA LYS A 25 31.87 -5.72 15.38
C LYS A 25 31.29 -6.99 16.02
N ILE A 26 31.47 -8.14 15.36
CA ILE A 26 30.79 -9.40 15.71
C ILE A 26 31.76 -10.54 16.05
N VAL A 27 33.02 -10.46 15.61
CA VAL A 27 34.01 -11.54 15.80
C VAL A 27 34.31 -11.83 17.27
N PHE A 28 34.14 -10.85 18.16
CA PHE A 28 34.35 -10.99 19.60
C PHE A 28 33.11 -11.46 20.38
N ASP A 29 31.95 -11.58 19.73
CA ASP A 29 30.72 -12.04 20.38
C ASP A 29 30.70 -13.58 20.46
N GLN A 30 30.36 -14.13 21.63
CA GLN A 30 30.27 -15.59 21.83
C GLN A 30 29.33 -16.26 20.82
N ARG A 31 28.28 -15.56 20.39
CA ARG A 31 27.31 -16.07 19.40
C ARG A 31 27.92 -16.25 18.01
N TYR A 32 29.06 -15.63 17.72
CA TYR A 32 29.79 -15.82 16.46
C TYR A 32 30.30 -17.26 16.31
N LEU A 33 30.73 -17.88 17.42
CA LEU A 33 31.26 -19.25 17.46
C LEU A 33 30.16 -20.32 17.28
N LEU A 34 28.89 -19.96 17.43
CA LEU A 34 27.76 -20.90 17.34
C LEU A 34 27.41 -21.33 15.91
N LEU A 35 28.01 -20.70 14.90
CA LEU A 35 27.78 -21.00 13.48
C LEU A 35 29.08 -21.29 12.75
N THR A 36 29.01 -22.17 11.75
CA THR A 36 30.10 -22.41 10.81
C THR A 36 30.31 -21.22 9.86
N SER A 37 31.47 -21.13 9.21
CA SER A 37 31.76 -20.06 8.23
C SER A 37 30.70 -19.96 7.12
N ARG A 38 30.22 -21.11 6.63
CA ARG A 38 29.15 -21.19 5.61
C ARG A 38 27.83 -20.63 6.12
N GLU A 39 27.43 -20.99 7.33
CA GLU A 39 26.18 -20.53 7.93
C GLU A 39 26.22 -19.04 8.26
N ARG A 40 27.36 -18.52 8.75
CA ARG A 40 27.56 -17.08 8.99
C ARG A 40 27.35 -16.29 7.70
N LYS A 41 27.94 -16.73 6.59
CA LYS A 41 27.78 -16.11 5.28
C LYS A 41 26.32 -16.13 4.82
N GLN A 42 25.64 -17.27 4.95
CA GLN A 42 24.21 -17.38 4.59
C GLN A 42 23.32 -16.43 5.41
N VAL A 43 23.53 -16.37 6.73
CA VAL A 43 22.73 -15.48 7.59
C VAL A 43 23.03 -14.02 7.28
N PHE A 44 24.30 -13.67 7.00
CA PHE A 44 24.67 -12.32 6.61
C PHE A 44 24.05 -11.89 5.28
N GLU A 45 24.14 -12.73 4.24
CA GLU A 45 23.51 -12.46 2.94
C GLU A 45 21.99 -12.30 3.06
N GLN A 46 21.35 -13.16 3.86
CA GLN A 46 19.92 -13.05 4.14
C GLN A 46 19.58 -11.78 4.91
N TYR A 47 20.37 -11.40 5.92
CA TYR A 47 20.19 -10.16 6.68
C TYR A 47 20.33 -8.92 5.78
N VAL A 48 21.35 -8.88 4.92
CA VAL A 48 21.55 -7.80 3.95
C VAL A 48 20.35 -7.68 3.02
N LYS A 49 19.89 -8.80 2.45
CA LYS A 49 18.73 -8.85 1.57
C LYS A 49 17.47 -8.36 2.28
N GLU A 50 17.21 -8.86 3.49
CA GLU A 50 16.04 -8.49 4.29
C GLU A 50 16.04 -7.02 4.64
N ARG A 51 17.17 -6.45 5.08
CA ARG A 51 17.29 -5.02 5.39
C ARG A 51 17.04 -4.14 4.17
N ALA A 52 17.64 -4.49 3.03
CA ALA A 52 17.41 -3.77 1.77
C ALA A 52 15.94 -3.89 1.30
N GLU A 53 15.30 -5.03 1.52
CA GLU A 53 13.87 -5.21 1.25
C GLU A 53 12.98 -4.47 2.23
N GLU A 54 13.35 -4.40 3.51
CA GLU A 54 12.58 -3.74 4.56
C GLU A 54 12.54 -2.23 4.35
N GLU A 55 13.66 -1.59 4.01
CA GLU A 55 13.67 -0.16 3.66
C GLU A 55 12.81 0.13 2.43
N ARG A 56 12.91 -0.72 1.38
CA ARG A 56 12.05 -0.60 0.21
C ARG A 56 10.59 -0.79 0.58
N ARG A 57 10.27 -1.80 1.38
CA ARG A 57 8.89 -2.12 1.81
C ARG A 57 8.31 -0.99 2.65
N GLU A 58 9.08 -0.41 3.56
CA GLU A 58 8.69 0.73 4.40
C GLU A 58 8.36 1.96 3.55
N LYS A 59 9.23 2.30 2.58
CA LYS A 59 8.98 3.41 1.64
C LYS A 59 7.71 3.18 0.82
N HIS A 60 7.52 1.96 0.28
CA HIS A 60 6.32 1.62 -0.48
C HIS A 60 5.07 1.62 0.40
N ARG A 61 5.15 1.11 1.64
CA ARG A 61 4.04 1.06 2.58
C ARG A 61 3.54 2.47 2.92
N ARG A 62 4.44 3.40 3.24
CA ARG A 62 4.10 4.81 3.50
C ARG A 62 3.41 5.48 2.32
N ILE A 63 3.91 5.25 1.10
CA ILE A 63 3.27 5.79 -0.11
C ILE A 63 1.88 5.19 -0.30
N LYS A 64 1.72 3.88 -0.07
CA LYS A 64 0.43 3.20 -0.16
C LYS A 64 -0.57 3.73 0.87
N GLU A 65 -0.16 3.87 2.13
CA GLU A 65 -0.98 4.41 3.22
C GLU A 65 -1.48 5.83 2.93
N LYS A 66 -0.60 6.70 2.41
CA LYS A 66 -0.98 8.05 1.97
C LYS A 66 -2.04 8.01 0.85
N LYS A 67 -1.84 7.13 -0.13
CA LYS A 67 -2.79 6.97 -1.25
C LYS A 67 -4.14 6.41 -0.80
N GLU A 68 -4.13 5.45 0.12
CA GLU A 68 -5.34 4.85 0.68
C GLU A 68 -6.11 5.86 1.53
N SER A 69 -5.42 6.64 2.35
CA SER A 69 -6.02 7.72 3.15
C SER A 69 -6.67 8.79 2.27
N PHE A 70 -6.04 9.15 1.14
CA PHE A 70 -6.63 10.07 0.17
C PHE A 70 -7.87 9.48 -0.50
N ARG A 71 -7.87 8.17 -0.80
CA ARG A 71 -9.04 7.47 -1.33
C ARG A 71 -10.19 7.42 -0.33
N GLN A 72 -9.93 7.10 0.93
CA GLN A 72 -10.94 7.10 1.99
C GLN A 72 -11.58 8.48 2.14
N LEU A 73 -10.78 9.55 2.08
CA LEU A 73 -11.30 10.92 2.08
C LEU A 73 -12.30 11.14 0.94
N MET A 74 -12.02 10.67 -0.28
CA MET A 74 -12.94 10.77 -1.42
C MET A 74 -14.23 9.94 -1.23
N GLU A 75 -14.13 8.77 -0.60
CA GLU A 75 -15.29 7.92 -0.28
C GLU A 75 -16.20 8.57 0.79
N GLU A 76 -15.61 9.09 1.87
CA GLU A 76 -16.30 9.82 2.93
C GLU A 76 -16.98 11.10 2.41
N SER A 77 -16.42 11.69 1.35
CA SER A 77 -16.92 12.92 0.73
C SER A 77 -18.22 12.75 -0.05
N LYS A 78 -18.71 11.52 -0.23
CA LYS A 78 -19.95 11.20 -0.97
C LYS A 78 -20.01 11.87 -2.35
N LEU A 79 -18.90 11.79 -3.08
CA LEU A 79 -18.80 12.33 -4.44
C LEU A 79 -19.78 11.62 -5.38
N ASN A 80 -20.30 12.36 -6.36
CA ASN A 80 -21.21 11.85 -7.38
C ASN A 80 -20.68 12.20 -8.78
N GLY A 81 -21.29 11.67 -9.84
CA GLY A 81 -20.83 11.88 -11.22
C GLY A 81 -20.65 13.34 -11.69
N LYS A 82 -21.18 14.34 -10.97
CA LYS A 82 -21.05 15.78 -11.25
C LYS A 82 -19.99 16.50 -10.40
N SER A 83 -19.41 15.84 -9.40
CA SER A 83 -18.39 16.46 -8.53
C SER A 83 -17.13 16.84 -9.31
N SER A 84 -16.61 18.03 -9.08
CA SER A 84 -15.35 18.51 -9.68
C SER A 84 -14.18 18.41 -8.70
N PHE A 85 -12.96 18.31 -9.23
CA PHE A 85 -11.77 18.31 -8.40
C PHE A 85 -11.56 19.66 -7.70
N SER A 86 -11.91 20.77 -8.37
CA SER A 86 -11.83 22.11 -7.80
C SER A 86 -12.69 22.26 -6.54
N ASP A 87 -13.94 21.79 -6.57
CA ASP A 87 -14.84 21.84 -5.42
C ASP A 87 -14.35 20.95 -4.28
N PHE A 88 -13.85 19.76 -4.62
CA PHE A 88 -13.26 18.84 -3.65
C PHE A 88 -12.00 19.45 -2.99
N ALA A 89 -11.10 20.03 -3.78
CA ALA A 89 -9.90 20.68 -3.28
C ALA A 89 -10.21 21.93 -2.44
N ALA A 90 -11.22 22.71 -2.82
CA ALA A 90 -11.66 23.87 -2.04
C ALA A 90 -12.18 23.46 -0.66
N LYS A 91 -12.90 22.33 -0.57
CA LYS A 91 -13.46 21.82 0.67
C LYS A 91 -12.44 21.09 1.55
N PHE A 92 -11.58 20.26 0.96
CA PHE A 92 -10.70 19.34 1.70
C PHE A 92 -9.21 19.71 1.62
N GLY A 93 -8.83 20.79 0.94
CA GLY A 93 -7.44 21.18 0.70
C GLY A 93 -6.61 21.50 1.95
N LYS A 94 -7.26 21.65 3.11
CA LYS A 94 -6.62 21.85 4.41
C LYS A 94 -6.42 20.54 5.18
N GLU A 95 -7.08 19.44 4.79
CA GLU A 95 -6.93 18.17 5.48
C GLU A 95 -5.54 17.55 5.25
N GLU A 96 -5.02 16.91 6.30
CA GLU A 96 -3.74 16.21 6.24
C GLU A 96 -3.76 15.12 5.17
N ARG A 97 -4.83 14.33 5.09
CA ARG A 97 -5.01 13.26 4.09
C ARG A 97 -4.96 13.79 2.65
N PHE A 98 -5.43 15.02 2.40
CA PHE A 98 -5.33 15.70 1.11
C PHE A 98 -3.90 16.18 0.83
N ARG A 99 -3.25 16.77 1.84
CA ARG A 99 -1.89 17.32 1.74
C ARG A 99 -0.80 16.24 1.70
N ALA A 100 -1.09 15.04 2.20
CA ALA A 100 -0.16 13.91 2.28
C ALA A 100 0.38 13.45 0.91
N ILE A 101 -0.38 13.71 -0.16
CA ILE A 101 0.06 13.55 -1.54
C ILE A 101 0.70 14.86 -1.98
N ASP A 102 2.03 14.90 -2.18
CA ASP A 102 2.74 16.17 -2.36
C ASP A 102 2.44 16.84 -3.71
N LYS A 103 2.30 16.04 -4.78
CA LYS A 103 2.12 16.55 -6.14
C LYS A 103 0.66 16.79 -6.47
N MET A 104 0.34 18.03 -6.89
CA MET A 104 -1.03 18.39 -7.29
C MET A 104 -1.55 17.53 -8.46
N ARG A 105 -0.69 17.25 -9.44
CA ARG A 105 -1.02 16.37 -10.57
C ARG A 105 -1.40 14.96 -10.13
N ASP A 106 -0.74 14.42 -9.10
CA ASP A 106 -1.05 13.09 -8.59
C ASP A 106 -2.39 13.09 -7.85
N ARG A 107 -2.70 14.16 -7.09
CA ARG A 107 -4.03 14.35 -6.46
C ARG A 107 -5.14 14.36 -7.50
N GLU A 108 -4.97 15.14 -8.57
CA GLU A 108 -5.95 15.25 -9.64
C GLU A 108 -6.13 13.94 -10.39
N SER A 109 -5.03 13.25 -10.75
CA SER A 109 -5.09 11.93 -11.38
C SER A 109 -5.86 10.93 -10.52
N MET A 110 -5.55 10.85 -9.22
CA MET A 110 -6.23 9.94 -8.30
C MET A 110 -7.72 10.26 -8.17
N PHE A 111 -8.08 11.55 -8.17
CA PHE A 111 -9.47 11.98 -8.15
C PHE A 111 -10.21 11.60 -9.43
N LEU A 112 -9.60 11.80 -10.61
CA LEU A 112 -10.21 11.43 -11.89
C LEU A 112 -10.42 9.92 -12.01
N ASP A 113 -9.47 9.12 -11.55
CA ASP A 113 -9.59 7.66 -11.49
C ASP A 113 -10.75 7.24 -10.59
N PHE A 114 -10.83 7.81 -9.38
CA PHE A 114 -11.94 7.57 -8.45
C PHE A 114 -13.30 7.96 -9.06
N MET A 115 -13.37 9.13 -9.72
CA MET A 115 -14.59 9.59 -10.37
C MET A 115 -15.02 8.70 -11.56
N SER A 116 -14.05 8.10 -12.26
CA SER A 116 -14.33 7.08 -13.28
C SER A 116 -15.00 5.85 -12.66
N GLU A 117 -14.48 5.37 -11.52
CA GLU A 117 -15.08 4.27 -10.76
C GLU A 117 -16.50 4.60 -10.26
N VAL A 118 -16.71 5.80 -9.73
CA VAL A 118 -18.03 6.29 -9.28
C VAL A 118 -19.03 6.29 -10.43
N ARG A 119 -18.69 6.90 -11.57
CA ARG A 119 -19.57 6.93 -12.76
C ARG A 119 -19.88 5.54 -13.28
N ARG A 120 -18.89 4.64 -13.29
CA ARG A 120 -19.09 3.24 -13.68
C ARG A 120 -20.04 2.52 -12.73
N ARG A 121 -19.90 2.72 -11.41
CA ARG A 121 -20.78 2.14 -10.39
C ARG A 121 -22.22 2.62 -10.55
N GLU A 122 -22.43 3.93 -10.68
CA GLU A 122 -23.76 4.51 -10.90
C GLU A 122 -24.43 4.00 -12.19
N LYS A 123 -23.67 3.83 -13.29
CA LYS A 123 -24.18 3.26 -14.53
C LYS A 123 -24.61 1.80 -14.37
N ASN A 124 -23.79 1.00 -13.70
CA ASN A 124 -24.06 -0.42 -13.45
C ASN A 124 -25.27 -0.62 -12.52
N GLU A 125 -25.40 0.20 -11.47
CA GLU A 125 -26.57 0.15 -10.58
C GLU A 125 -27.86 0.46 -11.34
N LYS A 126 -27.83 1.46 -12.23
CA LYS A 126 -28.97 1.79 -13.10
C LYS A 126 -29.32 0.66 -14.06
N SER A 127 -28.34 -0.03 -14.65
CA SER A 127 -28.62 -1.17 -15.55
C SER A 127 -29.21 -2.36 -14.79
N VAL A 128 -28.61 -2.73 -13.65
CA VAL A 128 -29.12 -3.81 -12.79
C VAL A 128 -30.54 -3.52 -12.31
N PHE A 129 -30.85 -2.27 -11.97
CA PHE A 129 -32.21 -1.88 -11.59
C PHE A 129 -33.20 -2.05 -12.75
N LYS A 130 -32.82 -1.65 -13.96
CA LYS A 130 -33.66 -1.83 -15.17
C LYS A 130 -33.87 -3.30 -15.49
N ASP A 131 -32.83 -4.13 -15.41
CA ASP A 131 -32.94 -5.57 -15.70
C ASP A 131 -33.78 -6.30 -14.66
N LYS A 132 -33.62 -5.99 -13.37
CA LYS A 132 -34.51 -6.49 -12.30
C LYS A 132 -35.97 -6.11 -12.56
N LYS A 133 -36.24 -4.88 -13.00
CA LYS A 133 -37.60 -4.42 -13.34
C LYS A 133 -38.18 -5.19 -14.53
N ARG A 134 -37.36 -5.47 -15.56
CA ARG A 134 -37.75 -6.27 -16.73
C ARG A 134 -38.04 -7.74 -16.36
N MET A 135 -37.18 -8.37 -15.55
CA MET A 135 -37.38 -9.76 -15.10
C MET A 135 -38.65 -9.92 -14.25
N LYS A 136 -38.95 -8.96 -13.37
CA LYS A 136 -40.20 -8.95 -12.59
C LYS A 136 -41.43 -8.82 -13.48
N ALA A 137 -41.37 -7.97 -14.51
CA ALA A 137 -42.46 -7.79 -15.46
C ALA A 137 -42.71 -9.05 -16.32
N SER A 138 -41.65 -9.75 -16.76
CA SER A 138 -41.78 -10.98 -17.55
C SER A 138 -42.21 -12.20 -16.71
N GLY A 139 -41.77 -12.30 -15.45
CA GLY A 139 -42.22 -13.34 -14.52
C GLY A 139 -43.71 -13.26 -14.16
N SER A 140 -44.25 -12.04 -14.05
CA SER A 140 -45.70 -11.83 -13.82
C SER A 140 -46.59 -12.28 -15.00
N CYS A 141 -46.03 -12.48 -16.19
CA CYS A 141 -46.79 -12.87 -17.39
C CYS A 141 -46.97 -14.41 -17.48
N ARG A 142 -46.08 -15.20 -16.87
CA ARG A 142 -46.10 -16.68 -16.94
C ARG A 142 -47.07 -17.37 -15.96
N GLN A 143 -47.60 -16.67 -14.96
CA GLN A 143 -48.54 -17.24 -13.97
C GLN A 143 -50.03 -16.98 -14.31
N ARG A 144 -50.33 -16.38 -15.47
CA ARG A 144 -51.69 -16.04 -15.92
C ARG A 144 -52.14 -16.83 -17.16
N GLY A 145 -51.61 -18.04 -17.34
CA GLY A 145 -52.01 -18.98 -18.40
C GLY A 145 -52.43 -20.30 -17.81
#